data_AF-B1A1E4-F1
#
_entry.id   AF-B1A1E4-F1
#
_cell.length_a   1.000
_cell.length_b   1.000
_cell.length_c   1.000
_cell.angle_alpha   90.00
_cell.angle_beta   90.00
_cell.angle_gamma   90.00
#
_symmetry.space_group_name_H-M   'P 1'
#
loop_
_entity.id
_entity.type
_entity.pdbx_description
1 polymer ?
#
loop_
_entity_poly.entity_id
_entity_poly.type
_entity_poly.pdbx_seq_one_letter_code
_entity_poly.pdbx_strand_id
1 'polypeptide(L)'
;MQPQNNLQSQKSKRSILQNVIVLPHIIYLFIVGLIKQKQFIKRYIRPFLQKYDNNDGTLTTKDFKKITHYYGLAVTGVFGESIALLRHQKITYQERYTSTFQAAITGLIDDYFDEYGMTQERMKSFYIQPNDFKTQNDAEKLGIELYKESVKYNKDFDTLLTLMDDVNQAQTDSLQQEKGTLSWDQLIELTIYKGGSS
;
A
#
# COMPACT_ATOMS: atom_id res chain seq x y z
N MET A 1 2.31 36.80 -45.82
CA MET A 1 1.98 36.16 -44.52
C MET A 1 1.10 34.95 -44.79
N GLN A 2 1.58 33.74 -44.52
CA GLN A 2 0.83 32.53 -44.10
C GLN A 2 1.72 31.27 -44.25
N PRO A 3 2.42 30.85 -43.18
CA PRO A 3 2.77 29.43 -43.03
C PRO A 3 2.51 28.87 -41.61
N GLN A 4 1.91 29.63 -40.68
CA GLN A 4 1.79 29.20 -39.28
C GLN A 4 0.63 28.21 -39.01
N ASN A 5 -0.41 28.15 -39.85
CA ASN A 5 -1.59 27.28 -39.61
C ASN A 5 -1.36 25.78 -39.84
N ASN A 6 -0.33 25.38 -40.60
CA ASN A 6 -0.10 23.96 -40.94
C ASN A 6 0.63 23.17 -39.84
N LEU A 7 1.43 23.83 -39.01
CA LEU A 7 2.22 23.19 -37.95
C LEU A 7 1.41 22.85 -36.69
N GLN A 8 0.43 23.69 -36.31
CA GLN A 8 -0.46 23.41 -35.16
C GLN A 8 -1.44 22.27 -35.44
N SER A 9 -1.99 22.21 -36.66
CA SER A 9 -2.86 21.12 -37.12
C SER A 9 -2.17 19.75 -37.12
N GLN A 10 -0.89 19.69 -37.53
CA GLN A 10 -0.12 18.44 -37.53
C GLN A 10 0.29 17.97 -36.14
N LYS A 11 0.62 18.87 -35.20
CA LYS A 11 0.88 18.52 -33.79
C LYS A 11 -0.37 18.00 -33.07
N SER A 12 -1.52 18.66 -33.30
CA SER A 12 -2.81 18.23 -32.74
C SER A 12 -3.22 16.83 -33.22
N LYS A 13 -3.16 16.56 -34.53
CA LYS A 13 -3.49 15.24 -35.11
C LYS A 13 -2.54 14.12 -34.65
N ARG A 14 -1.24 14.40 -34.50
CA ARG A 14 -0.28 13.44 -33.92
C ARG A 14 -0.61 13.10 -32.47
N SER A 15 -1.01 14.09 -31.66
CA SER A 15 -1.38 13.86 -30.26
C SER A 15 -2.64 12.99 -30.12
N ILE A 16 -3.65 13.18 -30.97
CA ILE A 16 -4.90 12.41 -30.92
C ILE A 16 -4.64 10.95 -31.34
N LEU A 17 -3.91 10.73 -32.45
CA LEU A 17 -3.56 9.37 -32.88
C LEU A 17 -2.66 8.63 -31.87
N GLN A 18 -1.73 9.34 -31.23
CA GLN A 18 -0.92 8.78 -30.15
C GLN A 18 -1.81 8.43 -28.95
N ASN A 19 -2.74 9.29 -28.56
CA ASN A 19 -3.65 9.03 -27.43
C ASN A 19 -4.61 7.85 -27.70
N VAL A 20 -5.05 7.66 -28.95
CA VAL A 20 -5.92 6.54 -29.37
C VAL A 20 -5.21 5.19 -29.28
N ILE A 21 -3.87 5.14 -29.37
CA ILE A 21 -3.09 3.90 -29.27
C ILE A 21 -2.54 3.70 -27.85
N VAL A 22 -2.04 4.77 -27.24
CA VAL A 22 -1.39 4.74 -25.92
C VAL A 22 -2.40 4.45 -24.82
N LEU A 23 -3.57 5.08 -24.84
CA LEU A 23 -4.55 4.92 -23.76
C LEU A 23 -5.12 3.48 -23.68
N PRO A 24 -5.55 2.83 -24.78
CA PRO A 24 -5.97 1.42 -24.72
C PRO A 24 -4.84 0.48 -24.28
N HIS A 25 -3.60 0.76 -24.68
CA HIS A 25 -2.45 -0.03 -24.24
C HIS A 25 -2.24 0.08 -22.72
N ILE A 26 -2.29 1.29 -22.16
CA ILE A 26 -2.19 1.52 -20.71
C ILE A 26 -3.34 0.83 -19.97
N ILE A 27 -4.57 0.96 -20.46
CA ILE A 27 -5.75 0.28 -19.88
C ILE A 27 -5.55 -1.24 -19.90
N TYR A 28 -5.07 -1.79 -21.01
CA TYR A 28 -4.76 -3.21 -21.13
C TYR A 28 -3.73 -3.66 -20.10
N LEU A 29 -2.64 -2.90 -19.92
CA LEU A 29 -1.61 -3.21 -18.92
C LEU A 29 -2.20 -3.24 -17.50
N PHE A 30 -3.07 -2.28 -17.16
CA PHE A 30 -3.74 -2.28 -15.85
C PHE A 30 -4.68 -3.47 -15.66
N ILE A 31 -5.49 -3.82 -16.67
CA ILE A 31 -6.38 -4.98 -16.59
C ILE A 31 -5.56 -6.26 -16.37
N VAL A 32 -4.48 -6.44 -17.12
CA VAL A 32 -3.57 -7.58 -16.96
C VAL A 32 -2.91 -7.59 -15.58
N GLY A 33 -2.46 -6.43 -15.10
CA GLY A 33 -1.87 -6.27 -13.77
C GLY A 33 -2.83 -6.65 -12.65
N LEU A 34 -4.09 -6.19 -12.73
CA LEU A 34 -5.15 -6.54 -11.79
C LEU A 34 -5.50 -8.03 -11.83
N ILE A 35 -5.57 -8.66 -13.01
CA ILE A 35 -5.82 -10.10 -13.13
C ILE A 35 -4.68 -10.90 -12.47
N LYS A 36 -3.43 -10.54 -12.76
CA LYS A 36 -2.26 -11.17 -12.13
C LYS A 36 -2.29 -10.98 -10.62
N GLN A 37 -2.65 -9.80 -10.15
CA GLN A 37 -2.73 -9.52 -8.71
C GLN A 37 -3.82 -10.32 -8.03
N LYS A 38 -5.02 -10.43 -8.61
CA LYS A 38 -6.08 -11.32 -8.10
C LYS A 38 -5.62 -12.77 -7.98
N GLN A 39 -4.91 -13.28 -8.98
CA GLN A 39 -4.34 -14.63 -8.94
C GLN A 39 -3.28 -14.76 -7.84
N PHE A 40 -2.44 -13.74 -7.66
CA PHE A 40 -1.40 -13.71 -6.63
C PHE A 40 -2.00 -13.72 -5.22
N ILE A 41 -3.00 -12.86 -4.95
CA ILE A 41 -3.74 -12.84 -3.68
C ILE A 41 -4.38 -14.21 -3.42
N LYS A 42 -5.03 -14.80 -4.43
CA LYS A 42 -5.64 -16.13 -4.30
C LYS A 42 -4.61 -17.19 -3.91
N ARG A 43 -3.40 -17.12 -4.48
CA ARG A 43 -2.35 -18.13 -4.28
C ARG A 43 -1.60 -17.94 -2.97
N TYR A 44 -1.31 -16.71 -2.57
CA TYR A 44 -0.35 -16.43 -1.49
C TYR A 44 -1.00 -15.82 -0.25
N ILE A 45 -2.06 -15.01 -0.38
CA ILE A 45 -2.70 -14.36 0.77
C ILE A 45 -3.81 -15.23 1.36
N ARG A 46 -4.67 -15.80 0.51
CA ARG A 46 -5.81 -16.61 1.00
C ARG A 46 -5.44 -17.73 1.99
N PRO A 47 -4.33 -18.49 1.81
CA PRO A 47 -3.94 -19.52 2.77
C PRO A 47 -3.69 -18.98 4.19
N PHE A 48 -3.24 -17.72 4.33
CA PHE A 48 -3.09 -17.10 5.64
C PHE A 48 -4.46 -16.78 6.24
N LEU A 49 -5.37 -16.20 5.45
CA LEU A 49 -6.69 -15.80 5.92
C LEU A 49 -7.54 -16.99 6.37
N GLN A 50 -7.44 -18.14 5.69
CA GLN A 50 -8.16 -19.36 6.05
C GLN A 50 -7.87 -19.87 7.46
N LYS A 51 -6.69 -19.55 8.02
CA LYS A 51 -6.36 -19.90 9.41
C LYS A 51 -7.24 -19.16 10.43
N TYR A 52 -7.88 -18.07 10.01
CA TYR A 52 -8.65 -17.14 10.83
C TYR A 52 -10.15 -17.19 10.54
N ASP A 53 -10.62 -18.25 9.86
CA ASP A 53 -12.06 -18.47 9.62
C ASP A 53 -12.85 -18.58 10.94
N ASN A 54 -12.19 -19.00 12.03
CA ASN A 54 -12.74 -19.05 13.40
C ASN A 54 -11.89 -18.18 14.35
N ASN A 55 -11.67 -16.91 13.99
CA ASN A 55 -10.91 -15.97 14.83
C ASN A 55 -11.67 -15.54 16.09
N ASP A 56 -10.95 -14.95 17.03
CA ASP A 56 -11.44 -14.44 18.33
C ASP A 56 -12.45 -13.27 18.28
N GLY A 57 -12.88 -12.85 17.08
CA GLY A 57 -13.82 -11.75 16.85
C GLY A 57 -13.15 -10.42 16.54
N THR A 58 -11.81 -10.34 16.59
CA THR A 58 -11.05 -9.12 16.25
C THR A 58 -10.86 -8.94 14.74
N LEU A 59 -11.06 -9.98 13.92
CA LEU A 59 -11.03 -9.87 12.45
C LEU A 59 -12.43 -9.98 11.87
N THR A 60 -12.83 -8.93 11.14
CA THR A 60 -14.13 -8.82 10.49
C THR A 60 -14.05 -9.15 9.00
N THR A 61 -15.22 -9.35 8.38
CA THR A 61 -15.34 -9.45 6.92
C THR A 61 -14.83 -8.22 6.19
N LYS A 62 -14.90 -7.04 6.82
CA LYS A 62 -14.37 -5.78 6.25
C LYS A 62 -12.86 -5.87 6.11
N ASP A 63 -12.16 -6.46 7.08
CA ASP A 63 -10.70 -6.56 7.10
C ASP A 63 -10.23 -7.53 6.04
N PHE A 64 -10.87 -8.71 5.94
CA PHE A 64 -10.58 -9.64 4.85
C PHE A 64 -10.84 -9.03 3.47
N LYS A 65 -11.87 -8.19 3.33
CA LYS A 65 -12.15 -7.45 2.08
C LYS A 65 -11.10 -6.37 1.81
N LYS A 66 -10.65 -5.62 2.82
CA LYS A 66 -9.54 -4.66 2.71
C LYS A 66 -8.28 -5.36 2.20
N ILE A 67 -7.92 -6.47 2.84
CA ILE A 67 -6.75 -7.30 2.51
C ILE A 67 -6.81 -7.84 1.07
N THR A 68 -7.96 -8.31 0.61
CA THR A 68 -8.03 -9.08 -0.66
C THR A 68 -8.59 -8.32 -1.86
N HIS A 69 -9.36 -7.26 -1.66
CA HIS A 69 -10.09 -6.57 -2.72
C HIS A 69 -9.84 -5.06 -2.76
N TYR A 70 -9.36 -4.46 -1.68
CA TYR A 70 -9.03 -3.03 -1.64
C TYR A 70 -7.52 -2.84 -1.70
N TYR A 71 -6.84 -2.70 -0.56
CA TYR A 71 -5.41 -2.43 -0.50
C TYR A 71 -4.59 -3.51 -1.21
N GLY A 72 -4.77 -4.79 -0.87
CA GLY A 72 -3.99 -5.88 -1.49
C GLY A 72 -4.18 -6.02 -3.00
N LEU A 73 -5.29 -5.51 -3.55
CA LEU A 73 -5.53 -5.50 -4.99
C LEU A 73 -4.99 -4.23 -5.66
N ALA A 74 -5.36 -3.05 -5.15
CA ALA A 74 -5.08 -1.77 -5.78
C ALA A 74 -3.60 -1.36 -5.63
N VAL A 75 -2.99 -1.56 -4.46
CA VAL A 75 -1.62 -1.12 -4.20
C VAL A 75 -0.65 -1.79 -5.15
N THR A 76 -0.60 -3.12 -5.18
CA THR A 76 0.33 -3.80 -6.07
C THR A 76 -0.17 -3.85 -7.52
N GLY A 77 -1.47 -4.04 -7.73
CA GLY A 77 -2.07 -4.25 -9.06
C GLY A 77 -2.25 -2.98 -9.90
N VAL A 78 -2.28 -1.81 -9.26
CA VAL A 78 -2.38 -0.50 -9.93
C VAL A 78 -1.11 0.31 -9.67
N PHE A 79 -0.79 0.65 -8.41
CA PHE A 79 0.38 1.49 -8.12
C PHE A 79 1.70 0.79 -8.42
N GLY A 80 1.87 -0.48 -7.99
CA GLY A 80 3.06 -1.27 -8.29
C GLY A 80 3.32 -1.43 -9.78
N GLU A 81 2.28 -1.71 -10.57
CA GLU A 81 2.38 -1.78 -12.04
C GLU A 81 2.68 -0.41 -12.67
N SER A 82 2.13 0.68 -12.11
CA SER A 82 2.41 2.04 -12.59
C SER A 82 3.88 2.41 -12.37
N ILE A 83 4.42 2.12 -11.19
CA ILE A 83 5.83 2.38 -10.86
C ILE A 83 6.74 1.53 -11.75
N ALA A 84 6.41 0.26 -11.97
CA ALA A 84 7.15 -0.61 -12.88
C ALA A 84 7.15 -0.04 -14.31
N LEU A 85 5.99 0.42 -14.80
CA LEU A 85 5.85 1.05 -16.12
C LEU A 85 6.71 2.31 -16.25
N LEU A 86 6.72 3.17 -15.24
CA LEU A 86 7.56 4.39 -15.20
C LEU A 86 9.05 4.06 -15.20
N ARG A 87 9.45 2.95 -14.57
CA ARG A 87 10.82 2.41 -14.59
C ARG A 87 11.16 1.68 -15.90
N HIS A 88 10.21 1.57 -16.84
CA HIS A 88 10.32 0.74 -18.04
C HIS A 88 10.67 -0.73 -17.74
N GLN A 89 10.17 -1.24 -16.61
CA GLN A 89 10.43 -2.59 -16.10
C GLN A 89 9.11 -3.31 -15.82
N LYS A 90 9.18 -4.63 -15.67
CA LYS A 90 8.07 -5.42 -15.14
C LYS A 90 8.31 -5.62 -13.65
N ILE A 91 7.23 -5.65 -12.88
CA ILE A 91 7.32 -6.08 -11.48
C ILE A 91 7.85 -7.52 -11.42
N THR A 92 8.94 -7.71 -10.69
CA THR A 92 9.53 -9.03 -10.42
C THR A 92 8.65 -9.85 -9.49
N TYR A 93 8.96 -11.13 -9.35
CA TYR A 93 8.27 -11.98 -8.39
C TYR A 93 8.45 -11.46 -6.96
N GLN A 94 9.70 -11.11 -6.57
CA GLN A 94 10.01 -10.61 -5.24
C GLN A 94 9.30 -9.29 -4.95
N GLU A 95 9.35 -8.32 -5.87
CA GLU A 95 8.64 -7.04 -5.71
C GLU A 95 7.13 -7.27 -5.58
N ARG A 96 6.53 -8.14 -6.40
CA ARG A 96 5.09 -8.45 -6.29
C ARG A 96 4.78 -9.13 -4.95
N TYR A 97 5.62 -10.07 -4.53
CA TYR A 97 5.42 -10.78 -3.27
C TYR A 97 5.44 -9.81 -2.10
N THR A 98 6.55 -9.08 -1.93
CA THR A 98 6.72 -8.08 -0.87
C THR A 98 5.60 -7.05 -0.90
N SER A 99 5.34 -6.42 -2.05
CA SER A 99 4.29 -5.40 -2.16
C SER A 99 2.89 -5.95 -1.86
N THR A 100 2.59 -7.20 -2.24
CA THR A 100 1.26 -7.79 -1.96
C THR A 100 1.06 -8.00 -0.46
N PHE A 101 2.08 -8.47 0.26
CA PHE A 101 2.00 -8.65 1.70
C PHE A 101 2.01 -7.33 2.47
N GLN A 102 2.79 -6.33 2.01
CA GLN A 102 2.74 -4.96 2.55
C GLN A 102 1.35 -4.35 2.36
N ALA A 103 0.77 -4.45 1.16
CA ALA A 103 -0.56 -3.95 0.88
C ALA A 103 -1.66 -4.69 1.64
N ALA A 104 -1.47 -6.00 1.88
CA ALA A 104 -2.40 -6.79 2.67
C ALA A 104 -2.45 -6.30 4.12
N ILE A 105 -1.30 -5.95 4.72
CA ILE A 105 -1.24 -5.54 6.12
C ILE A 105 -1.65 -4.08 6.37
N THR A 106 -1.51 -3.17 5.39
CA THR A 106 -1.79 -1.73 5.54
C THR A 106 -3.09 -1.44 6.28
N GLY A 107 -4.21 -2.06 5.85
CA GLY A 107 -5.51 -1.80 6.45
C GLY A 107 -5.64 -2.26 7.90
N LEU A 108 -4.88 -3.28 8.32
CA LEU A 108 -4.85 -3.71 9.72
C LEU A 108 -4.03 -2.76 10.57
N ILE A 109 -2.91 -2.24 10.04
CA ILE A 109 -2.06 -1.28 10.75
C ILE A 109 -2.82 0.03 10.99
N ASP A 110 -3.56 0.54 10.00
CA ASP A 110 -4.45 1.71 10.18
C ASP A 110 -5.41 1.48 11.36
N ASP A 111 -6.11 0.34 11.36
CA ASP A 111 -7.08 0.02 12.41
C ASP A 111 -6.39 -0.20 13.78
N TYR A 112 -5.12 -0.64 13.84
CA TYR A 112 -4.38 -0.76 15.10
C TYR A 112 -4.24 0.58 15.84
N PHE A 113 -3.94 1.65 15.10
CA PHE A 113 -3.85 3.00 15.68
C PHE A 113 -5.25 3.55 16.00
N ASP A 114 -6.19 3.42 15.07
CA ASP A 114 -7.49 4.09 15.15
C ASP A 114 -8.49 3.38 16.09
N GLU A 115 -8.51 2.05 16.11
CA GLU A 115 -9.53 1.25 16.79
C GLU A 115 -8.99 0.49 18.02
N TYR A 116 -7.72 0.08 18.00
CA TYR A 116 -7.16 -0.82 19.02
C TYR A 116 -6.18 -0.16 19.99
N GLY A 117 -5.94 1.15 19.89
CA GLY A 117 -5.10 1.90 20.82
C GLY A 117 -3.63 1.48 20.83
N MET A 118 -3.11 1.07 19.67
CA MET A 118 -1.70 0.74 19.48
C MET A 118 -0.80 1.92 19.84
N THR A 119 0.14 1.73 20.78
CA THR A 119 1.12 2.75 21.13
C THR A 119 2.29 2.75 20.15
N GLN A 120 2.97 3.89 20.04
CA GLN A 120 4.18 4.04 19.22
C GLN A 120 5.24 2.99 19.56
N GLU A 121 5.47 2.73 20.85
CA GLU A 121 6.47 1.76 21.32
C GLU A 121 6.06 0.32 20.98
N ARG A 122 4.77 0.01 21.08
CA ARG A 122 4.25 -1.33 20.74
C ARG A 122 4.38 -1.56 19.23
N MET A 123 3.98 -0.60 18.40
CA MET A 123 4.20 -0.67 16.95
C MET A 123 5.69 -0.77 16.61
N LYS A 124 6.56 -0.05 17.33
CA LYS A 124 8.02 -0.18 17.14
C LYS A 124 8.52 -1.60 17.42
N SER A 125 8.01 -2.25 18.48
CA SER A 125 8.34 -3.64 18.76
C SER A 125 7.84 -4.61 17.67
N PHE A 126 6.73 -4.30 17.01
CA PHE A 126 6.13 -5.08 15.94
C PHE A 126 7.07 -5.23 14.74
N TYR A 127 7.69 -4.13 14.25
CA TYR A 127 8.52 -4.18 13.05
C TYR A 127 10.02 -4.39 13.30
N ILE A 128 10.56 -4.05 14.49
CA ILE A 128 11.98 -4.29 14.82
C ILE A 128 12.23 -5.77 15.19
N GLN A 129 11.36 -6.35 16.01
CA GLN A 129 11.54 -7.72 16.53
C GLN A 129 10.32 -8.58 16.23
N PRO A 130 9.98 -8.80 14.94
CA PRO A 130 8.72 -9.46 14.58
C PRO A 130 8.63 -10.92 15.05
N ASN A 131 9.76 -11.56 15.33
CA ASN A 131 9.77 -12.94 15.87
C ASN A 131 9.46 -13.00 17.36
N ASP A 132 9.71 -11.93 18.10
CA ASP A 132 9.52 -11.85 19.55
C ASP A 132 8.26 -11.07 19.93
N PHE A 133 7.59 -10.46 18.95
CA PHE A 133 6.34 -9.72 19.15
C PHE A 133 5.25 -10.62 19.74
N LYS A 134 4.77 -10.24 20.93
CA LYS A 134 3.69 -10.94 21.63
C LYS A 134 2.33 -10.40 21.19
N THR A 135 1.67 -11.17 20.34
CA THR A 135 0.32 -10.90 19.83
C THR A 135 -0.71 -11.03 20.95
N GLN A 136 -1.65 -10.09 21.02
CA GLN A 136 -2.73 -10.05 22.01
C GLN A 136 -4.04 -10.64 21.48
N ASN A 137 -4.22 -10.66 20.16
CA ASN A 137 -5.42 -11.14 19.48
C ASN A 137 -5.10 -11.68 18.09
N ASP A 138 -6.09 -12.27 17.44
CA ASP A 138 -5.94 -12.85 16.10
C ASP A 138 -5.67 -11.80 15.01
N ALA A 139 -6.15 -10.56 15.17
CA ALA A 139 -5.83 -9.48 14.24
C ALA A 139 -4.33 -9.17 14.23
N GLU A 140 -3.69 -9.00 15.39
CA GLU A 140 -2.23 -8.82 15.51
C GLU A 140 -1.46 -10.06 15.04
N LYS A 141 -2.01 -11.26 15.30
CA LYS A 141 -1.40 -12.51 14.85
C LYS A 141 -1.38 -12.61 13.32
N LEU A 142 -2.48 -12.28 12.65
CA LEU A 142 -2.52 -12.20 11.20
C LEU A 142 -1.57 -11.12 10.69
N GLY A 143 -1.59 -9.94 11.33
CA GLY A 143 -0.69 -8.83 11.00
C GLY A 143 0.77 -9.26 11.01
N ILE A 144 1.25 -9.88 12.09
CA ILE A 144 2.66 -10.26 12.19
C ILE A 144 3.03 -11.38 11.20
N GLU A 145 2.12 -12.31 10.91
CA GLU A 145 2.33 -13.33 9.87
C GLU A 145 2.51 -12.68 8.49
N LEU A 146 1.66 -11.71 8.14
CA LEU A 146 1.74 -10.98 6.88
C LEU A 146 3.01 -10.11 6.81
N TYR A 147 3.36 -9.42 7.90
CA TYR A 147 4.56 -8.58 7.98
C TYR A 147 5.84 -9.38 7.72
N LYS A 148 5.98 -10.55 8.36
CA LYS A 148 7.15 -11.43 8.17
C LYS A 148 7.33 -11.84 6.70
N GLU A 149 6.25 -12.18 6.01
CA GLU A 149 6.32 -12.49 4.58
C GLU A 149 6.60 -11.25 3.74
N SER A 150 6.11 -10.07 4.15
CA SER A 150 6.36 -8.81 3.47
C SER A 150 7.86 -8.46 3.41
N VAL A 151 8.60 -8.76 4.49
CA VAL A 151 10.02 -8.42 4.59
C VAL A 151 10.97 -9.52 4.11
N LYS A 152 10.44 -10.70 3.76
CA LYS A 152 11.22 -11.89 3.38
C LYS A 152 12.27 -11.68 2.29
N TYR A 153 12.00 -10.82 1.32
CA TYR A 153 12.91 -10.55 0.20
C TYR A 153 13.59 -9.17 0.30
N ASN A 154 13.42 -8.45 1.41
CA ASN A 154 14.12 -7.19 1.63
C ASN A 154 15.60 -7.46 1.89
N LYS A 155 16.46 -6.83 1.08
CA LYS A 155 17.92 -6.94 1.20
C LYS A 155 18.53 -5.87 2.07
N ASP A 156 17.82 -4.76 2.25
CA ASP A 156 18.23 -3.60 3.03
C ASP A 156 17.19 -3.35 4.12
N PHE A 157 17.36 -4.07 5.23
CA PHE A 157 16.42 -4.01 6.34
C PHE A 157 16.59 -2.72 7.15
N ASP A 158 17.80 -2.15 7.22
CA ASP A 158 18.07 -0.93 7.97
C ASP A 158 17.35 0.29 7.36
N THR A 159 17.37 0.40 6.02
CA THR A 159 16.59 1.43 5.32
C THR A 159 15.09 1.22 5.55
N LEU A 160 14.61 -0.02 5.51
CA LEU A 160 13.20 -0.32 5.80
C LEU A 160 12.81 0.09 7.22
N LEU A 161 13.65 -0.21 8.23
CA LEU A 161 13.40 0.17 9.62
C LEU A 161 13.33 1.69 9.77
N THR A 162 14.20 2.43 9.08
CA THR A 162 14.16 3.90 9.08
C THR A 162 12.84 4.43 8.54
N LEU A 163 12.35 3.88 7.43
CA LEU A 163 11.05 4.26 6.85
C LEU A 163 9.88 3.88 7.77
N MET A 164 9.93 2.71 8.42
CA MET A 164 8.91 2.28 9.37
C MET A 164 8.90 3.13 10.66
N ASP A 165 10.06 3.62 11.10
CA ASP A 165 10.16 4.59 12.20
C ASP A 165 9.47 5.91 11.83
N ASP A 166 9.68 6.42 10.62
CA ASP A 166 9.02 7.65 10.13
C ASP A 166 7.50 7.48 10.01
N VAL A 167 7.02 6.37 9.43
CA VAL A 167 5.59 6.04 9.36
C VAL A 167 4.97 5.97 10.77
N ASN A 168 5.64 5.28 11.70
CA ASN A 168 5.16 5.12 13.08
C ASN A 168 5.05 6.48 13.80
N GLN A 169 6.04 7.36 13.59
CA GLN A 169 6.01 8.73 14.12
C GLN A 169 4.85 9.52 13.52
N ALA A 170 4.71 9.52 12.19
CA ALA A 170 3.67 10.27 11.49
C ALA A 170 2.24 9.82 11.88
N GLN A 171 2.02 8.51 12.04
CA GLN A 171 0.74 7.97 12.53
C GLN A 171 0.46 8.41 13.97
N THR A 172 1.46 8.32 14.85
CA THR A 172 1.35 8.74 16.26
C THR A 172 1.05 10.23 16.38
N ASP A 173 1.76 11.08 15.64
CA ASP A 173 1.55 12.53 15.67
C ASP A 173 0.19 12.94 15.14
N SER A 174 -0.37 12.18 14.19
CA SER A 174 -1.70 12.44 13.65
C SER A 174 -2.83 12.33 14.66
N LEU A 175 -2.63 11.59 15.77
CA LEU A 175 -3.60 11.52 16.87
C LEU A 175 -3.84 12.89 17.54
N GLN A 176 -2.94 13.86 17.36
CA GLN A 176 -3.15 15.23 17.83
C GLN A 176 -4.32 15.92 17.12
N GLN A 177 -4.66 15.49 15.89
CA GLN A 177 -5.76 16.05 15.11
C GLN A 177 -7.12 15.85 15.78
N GLU A 178 -7.29 14.78 16.55
CA GLU A 178 -8.53 14.48 17.28
C GLU A 178 -8.75 15.38 18.51
N LYS A 179 -7.69 16.00 19.04
CA LYS A 179 -7.76 16.81 20.26
C LYS A 179 -8.39 18.19 20.04
N GLY A 180 -8.56 18.62 18.78
CA GLY A 180 -9.22 19.89 18.43
C GLY A 180 -8.51 21.17 18.88
N THR A 181 -7.24 21.09 19.30
CA THR A 181 -6.48 22.23 19.85
C THR A 181 -5.47 22.83 18.87
N LEU A 182 -5.36 22.27 17.67
CA LEU A 182 -4.40 22.68 16.66
C LEU A 182 -4.88 23.91 15.88
N SER A 183 -3.94 24.77 15.49
CA SER A 183 -4.19 25.79 14.48
C SER A 183 -4.37 25.16 13.08
N TRP A 184 -4.90 25.93 12.13
CA TRP A 184 -5.04 25.46 10.74
C TRP A 184 -3.70 25.10 10.08
N ASP A 185 -2.65 25.89 10.32
CA ASP A 185 -1.33 25.62 9.76
C ASP A 185 -0.76 24.31 10.31
N GLN A 186 -0.90 24.08 11.61
CA GLN A 186 -0.47 22.84 12.27
C GLN A 186 -1.25 21.62 11.75
N LEU A 187 -2.56 21.78 11.52
CA LEU A 187 -3.40 20.72 10.96
C LEU A 187 -2.96 20.35 9.54
N ILE A 188 -2.67 21.34 8.70
CA ILE A 188 -2.19 21.13 7.33
C ILE A 188 -0.82 20.44 7.34
N GLU A 189 0.11 20.91 8.17
CA GLU A 189 1.45 20.34 8.29
C GLU A 189 1.39 18.86 8.69
N LEU A 190 0.61 18.52 9.73
CA LEU A 190 0.43 17.13 10.15
C LEU A 190 -0.25 16.28 9.08
N THR A 191 -1.22 16.82 8.35
CA THR A 191 -1.92 16.10 7.27
C THR A 191 -0.96 15.78 6.12
N ILE A 192 -0.14 16.75 5.72
CA ILE A 192 0.86 16.58 4.66
C ILE A 192 1.93 15.59 5.11
N TYR A 193 2.42 15.70 6.35
CA TYR A 193 3.45 14.80 6.87
C TYR A 193 2.94 13.36 6.93
N LYS A 194 1.76 13.12 7.53
CA LYS A 194 1.14 11.78 7.55
C LYS A 194 0.99 11.20 6.15
N GLY A 195 0.43 11.98 5.22
CA GLY A 195 0.20 11.53 3.85
C GLY A 195 1.47 11.37 3.01
N GLY A 196 2.56 12.05 3.37
CA GLY A 196 3.85 11.96 2.69
C GLY A 196 4.76 10.84 3.20
N SER A 197 4.64 10.48 4.47
CA SER A 197 5.41 9.39 5.09
C SER A 197 4.76 8.01 4.92
N SER A 198 3.44 7.93 4.70
CA SER A 198 2.67 6.67 4.59
C SER A 198 2.78 5.97 3.24
#